data_AF-B4NUS0-F1
#
_entry.id   AF-B4NUS0-F1
#
_cell.length_a   1.000
_cell.length_b   1.000
_cell.length_c   1.000
_cell.angle_alpha   90.00
_cell.angle_beta   90.00
_cell.angle_gamma   90.00
#
_symmetry.space_group_name_H-M   'P 1'
#
loop_
_entity.id
_entity.type
_entity.pdbx_description
1 polymer ?
#
loop_
_entity_poly.entity_id
_entity_poly.type
_entity_poly.pdbx_seq_one_letter_code
_entity_poly.pdbx_strand_id
1 'polypeptide(L)'
;DSYLPDAYERLILDVFCGSQMHFVRSDELREAWRIFTPILHQIERERVRPITYQYGSRGPKEADRKCEENNFKYSGSYKWHGGKAATSNL
;
A
#
# COMPACT_ATOMS: atom_id res chain seq x y z
N ASP A 1 25.66 -7.15 11.62
CA ASP A 1 24.97 -6.08 10.88
C ASP A 1 24.44 -6.59 9.56
N SER A 2 23.12 -6.64 9.44
CA SER A 2 22.43 -7.05 8.22
C SER A 2 22.12 -5.79 7.42
N TYR A 3 22.87 -5.53 6.34
CA TYR A 3 22.55 -4.46 5.41
C TYR A 3 21.26 -4.82 4.66
N LEU A 4 20.22 -3.98 4.79
CA LEU A 4 19.00 -4.10 4.00
C LEU A 4 19.15 -3.22 2.75
N PRO A 5 19.28 -3.80 1.55
CA PRO A 5 19.48 -3.02 0.33
C PRO A 5 18.24 -2.20 -0.02
N ASP A 6 18.46 -1.05 -0.65
CA ASP A 6 17.36 -0.24 -1.17
C ASP A 6 16.61 -0.98 -2.28
N ALA A 7 15.32 -0.63 -2.47
CA ALA A 7 14.48 -1.24 -3.48
C ALA A 7 15.11 -1.15 -4.88
N TYR A 8 15.71 -0.02 -5.25
CA TYR A 8 16.32 0.14 -6.57
C TYR A 8 17.64 -0.62 -6.71
N GLU A 9 18.46 -0.67 -5.65
CA GLU A 9 19.69 -1.47 -5.65
C GLU A 9 19.37 -2.94 -5.93
N ARG A 10 18.31 -3.45 -5.29
CA ARG A 10 17.87 -4.82 -5.48
C ARG A 10 17.32 -5.07 -6.88
N LEU A 11 16.46 -4.19 -7.39
CA LEU A 11 15.86 -4.33 -8.72
C LEU A 11 16.92 -4.30 -9.83
N ILE A 12 17.91 -3.40 -9.72
CA ILE A 12 19.00 -3.31 -10.69
C ILE A 12 19.84 -4.59 -10.67
N LEU A 13 20.17 -5.10 -9.48
CA LEU A 13 20.89 -6.38 -9.34
C LEU A 13 20.10 -7.53 -9.98
N ASP A 14 18.78 -7.58 -9.78
CA ASP A 14 17.92 -8.62 -10.35
C ASP A 14 17.92 -8.58 -11.89
N VAL A 15 18.04 -7.40 -12.52
CA VAL A 15 18.23 -7.27 -13.99
C VAL A 15 19.54 -7.94 -14.44
N PHE A 16 20.65 -7.67 -13.74
CA PHE A 16 21.95 -8.27 -14.07
C PHE A 16 21.98 -9.78 -13.87
N CYS A 17 21.28 -10.28 -12.85
CA CYS A 17 21.13 -11.71 -12.59
C CYS A 17 20.12 -12.40 -13.53
N GLY A 18 19.43 -11.67 -14.40
CA GLY A 18 18.40 -12.20 -15.29
C GLY A 18 17.12 -12.64 -14.58
N SER A 19 16.90 -12.22 -13.34
CA SER A 19 15.71 -12.55 -12.56
C SER A 19 14.60 -11.54 -12.85
N GLN A 20 13.50 -12.00 -13.45
CA GLN A 20 12.34 -11.17 -13.77
C GLN A 20 11.22 -11.24 -12.71
N MET A 21 11.47 -11.88 -11.56
CA MET A 21 10.44 -12.14 -10.55
C MET A 21 9.82 -10.87 -9.95
N HIS A 22 10.60 -9.80 -9.82
CA HIS A 22 10.15 -8.52 -9.23
C HIS A 22 9.66 -7.51 -10.28
N PHE A 23 9.49 -7.93 -11.53
CA PHE A 23 9.00 -7.09 -12.61
C PHE A 23 7.57 -7.46 -12.99
N VAL A 24 6.76 -6.45 -13.25
CA VAL A 24 5.36 -6.64 -13.66
C VAL A 24 5.31 -7.26 -15.05
N ARG A 25 4.58 -8.36 -15.19
CA ARG A 25 4.40 -9.04 -16.48
C ARG A 25 3.31 -8.37 -17.33
N SER A 26 3.33 -8.59 -18.65
CA SER A 26 2.37 -7.95 -19.57
C SER A 26 0.91 -8.39 -19.35
N ASP A 27 0.70 -9.64 -18.95
CA ASP A 27 -0.61 -10.20 -18.58
C ASP A 27 -1.12 -9.60 -17.26
N GLU A 28 -0.27 -9.53 -16.23
CA GLU A 28 -0.58 -8.90 -14.94
C GLU A 28 -0.98 -7.43 -15.12
N LEU A 29 -0.23 -6.69 -15.93
CA LEU A 29 -0.52 -5.29 -16.24
C LEU A 29 -1.88 -5.15 -16.94
N ARG A 30 -2.19 -6.02 -17.91
CA ARG A 30 -3.48 -6.00 -18.61
C ARG A 30 -4.64 -6.26 -17.66
N GLU A 31 -4.52 -7.22 -16.75
CA GLU A 31 -5.57 -7.54 -15.79
C GLU A 31 -5.78 -6.42 -14.77
N ALA A 32 -4.71 -5.80 -14.28
CA ALA A 32 -4.81 -4.62 -13.41
C ALA A 32 -5.58 -3.49 -14.10
N TRP A 33 -5.23 -3.16 -15.35
CA TRP A 33 -5.95 -2.16 -16.13
C TRP A 33 -7.39 -2.58 -16.40
N ARG A 34 -7.67 -3.84 -16.72
CA ARG A 34 -9.05 -4.32 -16.94
C ARG A 34 -9.94 -4.09 -15.73
N ILE A 35 -9.41 -4.25 -14.50
CA ILE A 35 -10.16 -4.05 -13.25
C ILE A 35 -10.40 -2.55 -12.98
N PHE A 36 -9.38 -1.70 -13.12
CA PHE A 36 -9.48 -0.29 -12.73
C PHE A 36 -9.99 0.65 -13.83
N THR A 37 -9.88 0.29 -15.11
CA THR A 37 -10.29 1.18 -16.23
C THR A 37 -11.76 1.59 -16.17
N PRO A 38 -12.74 0.69 -15.90
CA PRO A 38 -14.15 1.09 -15.87
C PRO A 38 -14.47 2.14 -14.80
N ILE A 39 -13.87 2.01 -13.61
CA ILE A 39 -14.07 2.95 -12.51
C ILE A 39 -13.35 4.28 -12.78
N LEU A 40 -12.16 4.26 -13.39
CA LEU A 40 -11.45 5.47 -13.79
C LEU A 40 -12.25 6.27 -14.83
N HIS A 41 -12.77 5.61 -15.87
CA HIS A 41 -13.64 6.26 -16.85
C HIS A 41 -14.93 6.81 -16.22
N GLN A 42 -15.49 6.13 -15.23
CA GLN A 42 -16.64 6.64 -14.50
C GLN A 42 -16.30 7.92 -13.72
N ILE A 43 -15.19 7.93 -13.00
CA ILE A 43 -14.70 9.09 -12.24
C ILE A 43 -14.49 10.29 -13.17
N GLU A 44 -13.90 10.08 -14.35
CA GLU A 44 -13.66 11.14 -15.34
C GLU A 44 -14.96 11.72 -15.92
N ARG A 45 -15.95 10.86 -16.22
CA ARG A 45 -17.25 11.29 -16.76
C ARG A 45 -18.11 12.01 -15.74
N GLU A 46 -18.23 11.45 -14.54
CA GLU A 46 -19.12 11.95 -13.49
C GLU A 46 -18.50 13.10 -12.70
N ARG A 47 -17.16 13.27 -12.78
CA ARG A 47 -16.39 14.27 -12.03
C ARG A 47 -16.78 14.32 -10.56
N VAL A 48 -16.87 13.13 -9.96
CA VAL A 48 -17.27 12.97 -8.56
C VAL A 48 -16.32 13.76 -7.67
N ARG A 49 -16.87 14.62 -6.80
CA ARG A 49 -16.06 15.40 -5.86
C ARG A 49 -15.55 14.49 -4.74
N PRO A 50 -14.22 14.44 -4.49
CA PRO A 50 -13.68 13.62 -3.42
C PRO A 50 -14.11 14.16 -2.05
N ILE A 51 -14.24 13.25 -1.09
CA ILE A 51 -14.59 13.59 0.30
C ILE A 51 -13.37 14.24 0.96
N THR A 52 -13.56 15.42 1.53
CA THR A 52 -12.49 16.16 2.21
C THR A 52 -12.13 15.53 3.54
N TYR A 53 -10.85 15.50 3.87
CA TYR A 53 -10.36 15.05 5.17
C TYR A 53 -9.28 16.02 5.68
N GLN A 54 -9.12 16.07 7.00
CA GLN A 54 -8.14 16.95 7.64
C GLN A 54 -6.72 16.43 7.39
N TYR A 55 -5.78 17.33 7.08
CA TYR A 55 -4.37 16.97 6.96
C TYR A 55 -3.83 16.35 8.26
N GLY A 56 -3.12 15.22 8.14
CA GLY A 56 -2.64 14.42 9.28
C GLY A 56 -3.68 13.44 9.85
N SER A 57 -4.92 13.44 9.35
CA SER A 57 -5.87 12.37 9.67
C SER A 57 -5.59 11.10 8.85
N ARG A 58 -6.24 9.99 9.21
CA ARG A 58 -6.16 8.70 8.49
C ARG A 58 -6.99 8.66 7.19
N GLY A 59 -7.60 9.79 6.80
CA GLY A 59 -8.51 9.87 5.66
C GLY A 59 -9.97 10.15 6.07
N PRO A 60 -10.92 9.97 5.14
CA PRO A 60 -12.36 10.19 5.38
C PRO A 60 -12.99 9.07 6.22
N LYS A 61 -13.97 9.41 7.07
CA LYS A 61 -14.67 8.44 7.94
C LYS A 61 -15.44 7.38 7.14
N GLU A 62 -15.83 7.74 5.93
CA GLU A 62 -16.53 6.88 4.97
C GLU A 62 -15.66 5.70 4.53
N ALA A 63 -14.32 5.84 4.55
CA ALA A 63 -13.42 4.74 4.27
C ALA A 63 -13.47 3.66 5.37
N ASP A 64 -13.47 4.07 6.64
CA ASP A 64 -13.61 3.14 7.78
C ASP A 64 -14.96 2.41 7.73
N ARG A 65 -16.05 3.15 7.46
CA ARG A 65 -17.37 2.54 7.26
C ARG A 65 -17.37 1.52 6.12
N LYS A 66 -16.69 1.80 5.01
CA LYS A 66 -16.61 0.87 3.87
C LYS A 66 -15.84 -0.41 4.23
N CYS A 67 -14.82 -0.30 5.07
CA CYS A 67 -14.11 -1.45 5.60
C CYS A 67 -15.02 -2.32 6.49
N GLU A 68 -15.80 -1.71 7.38
CA GLU A 68 -16.77 -2.42 8.23
C GLU A 68 -17.82 -3.17 7.41
N GLU A 69 -18.37 -2.52 6.36
CA GLU A 69 -19.29 -3.15 5.39
C GLU A 69 -18.66 -4.37 4.70
N ASN A 70 -17.35 -4.33 4.44
CA ASN A 70 -16.58 -5.40 3.84
C ASN A 70 -16.03 -6.43 4.85
N ASN A 71 -16.66 -6.52 6.04
CA ASN A 71 -16.31 -7.45 7.12
C ASN A 71 -14.92 -7.26 7.75
N PHE A 72 -14.29 -6.09 7.57
CA PHE A 72 -13.09 -5.75 8.33
C PHE A 72 -13.48 -5.21 9.71
N LYS A 73 -13.07 -5.92 10.78
CA LYS A 73 -13.34 -5.52 12.17
C LYS A 73 -12.08 -4.98 12.84
N TYR A 74 -12.08 -3.68 13.13
CA TYR A 74 -11.03 -3.05 13.92
C TYR A 74 -11.31 -3.22 15.41
N SER A 75 -10.44 -3.94 16.14
CA SER A 75 -10.66 -4.25 17.56
C SER A 75 -10.13 -3.17 18.51
N GLY A 76 -9.20 -2.31 18.10
CA GLY A 76 -8.63 -1.20 18.89
C GLY A 76 -7.96 -1.58 20.23
N SER A 77 -8.04 -2.84 20.63
CA SER A 77 -7.61 -3.37 21.92
C SER A 77 -6.13 -3.74 21.95
N TYR A 78 -5.50 -3.83 20.78
CA TYR A 78 -4.10 -4.15 20.66
C TYR A 78 -3.23 -2.99 21.17
N LYS A 79 -2.43 -3.27 22.21
CA LYS A 79 -1.43 -2.35 22.74
C LYS A 79 -0.05 -2.94 22.50
N TRP A 80 0.71 -2.33 21.61
CA TRP A 80 2.11 -2.69 21.40
C TRP A 80 3.00 -1.87 22.33
N HIS A 81 3.60 -2.53 23.31
CA HIS A 81 4.66 -1.97 24.12
C HIS A 81 5.97 -2.30 23.41
N GLY A 82 6.46 -1.40 22.56
CA GLY A 82 7.66 -1.64 21.77
C GLY A 82 8.79 -2.25 22.58
N GLY A 83 9.46 -3.26 22.01
CA GLY A 83 10.58 -3.90 22.67
C GLY A 83 11.58 -2.85 23.12
N LYS A 84 11.99 -2.89 24.39
CA LYS A 84 13.01 -1.99 24.94
C LYS A 84 14.20 -2.03 23.98
N ALA A 85 14.52 -0.89 23.35
CA ALA A 85 15.81 -0.72 22.70
C ALA A 85 16.86 -1.12 23.73
N ALA A 86 17.67 -2.12 23.43
CA ALA A 86 18.77 -2.51 24.28
C ALA A 86 19.65 -1.27 24.43
N THR A 87 19.55 -0.60 25.58
CA THR A 87 20.52 0.40 26.02
C THR A 87 21.82 -0.35 26.27
N SER A 88 22.62 -0.52 25.22
CA SER A 88 24.04 -0.83 25.38
C SER A 88 24.69 0.43 25.94
N ASN A 89 24.85 0.47 27.26
CA ASN A 89 25.71 1.44 27.92
C ASN A 89 27.14 1.23 27.42
N LEU A 90 27.64 2.17 26.64
CA LEU A 90 29.03 2.61 26.67
C LEU A 90 29.04 4.07 27.09
#